data_AF-A0A537QKD2-F1
#
_entry.id   AF-A0A537QKD2-F1
#
_cell.length_a   1.000
_cell.length_b   1.000
_cell.length_c   1.000
_cell.angle_alpha   90.00
_cell.angle_beta   90.00
_cell.angle_gamma   90.00
#
_symmetry.space_group_name_H-M   'P 1'
#
loop_
_entity.id
_entity.type
_entity.pdbx_description
1 polymer ?
#
loop_
_entity_poly.entity_id
_entity_poly.type
_entity_poly.pdbx_seq_one_letter_code
_entity_poly.pdbx_strand_id
1 'polypeptide(L)' 'GMIPEEAQPFDAKMSQDIKVTFTVPGVYVIACKPHTAMGMVGVIVVGDPTNTDKIDPSTLPGKASAKLDTLLEPLKKI' A
#
# COMPACT_ATOMS: atom_id res chain seq x y z
N GLY A 1 -1.37 8.67 -5.06
CA GLY A 1 -2.35 7.97 -4.22
C GLY A 1 -1.82 6.61 -3.88
N MET A 2 -1.25 6.45 -2.69
CA MET A 2 -0.84 5.14 -2.17
C MET A 2 -1.31 4.94 -0.73
N ILE A 3 -1.70 6.03 -0.07
CA ILE A 3 -2.39 6.07 1.21
C ILE A 3 -3.55 7.09 1.09
N PRO A 4 -4.53 7.09 2.01
CA PRO A 4 -5.57 8.12 2.06
C PRO A 4 -4.99 9.52 2.22
N GLU A 5 -5.65 10.55 1.67
CA GLU A 5 -5.12 11.93 1.66
C GLU A 5 -4.89 12.51 3.06
N GLU A 6 -5.72 12.13 4.03
CA GLU A 6 -5.62 12.61 5.43
C GLU A 6 -4.68 11.74 6.28
N ALA A 7 -4.14 10.65 5.73
CA ALA A 7 -3.27 9.75 6.47
C ALA A 7 -1.84 10.28 6.54
N GLN A 8 -1.21 10.11 7.71
CA GLN A 8 0.21 10.42 7.89
C GLN A 8 1.09 9.31 7.29
N PRO A 9 2.11 9.64 6.48
CA PRO A 9 3.08 8.67 6.01
C PRO A 9 3.94 8.16 7.17
N PHE A 10 4.47 6.95 7.04
CA PHE A 10 5.36 6.34 8.03
C PHE A 10 6.53 5.63 7.36
N ASP A 11 7.59 5.39 8.13
CA ASP A 11 8.79 4.68 7.68
C ASP A 11 9.36 3.82 8.80
N ALA A 12 10.01 2.72 8.43
CA ALA A 12 10.73 1.86 9.36
C ALA A 12 12.23 1.89 9.05
N LYS A 13 13.06 1.97 10.09
CA LYS A 13 14.50 1.73 9.95
C LYS A 13 14.75 0.26 9.59
N MET A 14 15.84 0.01 8.87
CA MET A 14 16.25 -1.35 8.52
C MET A 14 16.36 -2.22 9.77
N SER A 15 15.80 -3.43 9.72
CA SER A 15 15.86 -4.41 10.81
C SER A 15 15.32 -3.89 12.15
N GLN A 16 14.34 -2.99 12.14
CA GLN A 16 13.65 -2.51 13.32
C GLN A 16 12.15 -2.79 13.23
N ASP A 17 11.58 -3.20 14.35
CA ASP A 17 10.14 -3.29 14.48
C ASP A 17 9.54 -1.90 14.61
N ILE A 18 8.40 -1.69 13.97
CA ILE A 18 7.58 -0.49 14.16
C ILE A 18 6.14 -0.90 14.46
N LYS A 19 5.43 -0.05 15.20
CA LYS A 19 3.98 -0.18 15.42
C LYS A 19 3.30 1.04 14.83
N VAL A 20 2.36 0.81 13.92
CA VAL A 20 1.58 1.87 13.27
C VAL A 20 0.11 1.66 13.61
N THR A 21 -0.57 2.73 14.00
CA THR A 21 -2.02 2.76 14.18
C THR A 21 -2.63 3.53 13.03
N PHE A 22 -3.57 2.89 12.32
CA PHE A 22 -4.26 3.48 11.19
C PHE A 22 -5.63 3.98 11.62
N THR A 23 -5.88 5.27 11.48
CA THR A 23 -7.13 5.93 11.92
C THR A 23 -7.98 6.46 10.78
N VAL A 24 -7.39 6.68 9.60
CA VAL A 24 -8.11 7.19 8.43
C VAL A 24 -8.58 6.01 7.57
N PRO A 25 -9.87 5.91 7.24
CA PRO A 25 -10.38 4.87 6.35
C PRO A 25 -9.76 4.94 4.96
N GLY A 26 -9.61 3.78 4.32
CA GLY A 26 -9.09 3.64 2.97
C GLY A 26 -8.03 2.55 2.82
N VAL A 27 -7.35 2.59 1.69
CA VAL A 27 -6.34 1.62 1.27
C VAL A 27 -4.94 2.23 1.41
N TYR A 28 -4.08 1.48 2.09
CA TYR A 28 -2.68 1.81 2.34
C TYR A 28 -1.79 0.79 1.65
N VAL A 29 -1.04 1.25 0.66
CA VAL A 29 0.02 0.49 0.00
C VAL A 29 1.31 0.68 0.78
N ILE A 30 1.86 -0.43 1.27
CA ILE A 30 3.14 -0.46 1.99
C ILE A 30 4.19 -1.12 1.10
N ALA A 31 5.43 -0.62 1.17
CA ALA A 31 6.53 -1.17 0.38
C ALA A 31 7.81 -1.22 1.22
N CYS A 32 8.52 -2.35 1.15
CA CYS A 32 9.86 -2.45 1.72
C CYS A 32 10.85 -1.86 0.71
N LYS A 33 11.32 -0.63 0.96
CA LYS A 33 12.19 0.15 0.06
C LYS A 33 13.27 -0.66 -0.68
N PRO A 34 14.16 -1.44 -0.03
CA PRO A 34 15.21 -2.18 -0.73
C PRO A 34 14.66 -3.28 -1.65
N HIS A 35 13.44 -3.74 -1.41
CA HIS A 35 12.85 -4.92 -2.04
C HIS A 35 11.59 -4.61 -2.87
N THR A 36 11.25 -3.33 -3.07
CA THR A 36 10.08 -2.91 -3.86
C THR A 36 10.14 -3.50 -5.26
N ALA A 37 11.25 -3.35 -5.99
CA ALA A 37 11.39 -3.89 -7.35
C ALA A 37 11.26 -5.43 -7.41
N MET A 38 11.53 -6.12 -6.30
CA MET A 38 11.38 -7.57 -6.17
C MET A 38 9.94 -8.00 -5.83
N GLY A 39 9.05 -7.05 -5.54
CA GLY A 39 7.63 -7.29 -5.25
C GLY A 39 7.29 -7.31 -3.77
N MET A 40 8.15 -6.82 -2.89
CA MET A 40 7.86 -6.74 -1.45
C MET A 40 6.96 -5.53 -1.14
N VAL A 41 5.69 -5.69 -1.50
CA VAL A 41 4.62 -4.72 -1.28
C VAL A 41 3.44 -5.40 -0.59
N GLY A 42 2.67 -4.62 0.14
CA GLY A 42 1.47 -5.07 0.85
C GLY A 42 0.36 -4.02 0.76
N VAL A 43 -0.85 -4.45 1.09
CA VAL A 43 -2.03 -3.61 1.16
C VAL A 43 -2.68 -3.79 2.53
N ILE A 44 -3.00 -2.68 3.18
CA ILE A 44 -3.82 -2.63 4.40
C ILE A 44 -5.09 -1.87 4.06
N VAL A 45 -6.24 -2.44 4.41
CA VAL A 45 -7.55 -1.80 4.24
C VAL A 45 -8.11 -1.48 5.62
N VAL A 46 -8.53 -0.22 5.81
CA VAL A 46 -9.07 0.29 7.05
C VAL A 46 -10.48 0.79 6.77
N GLY A 47 -11.50 0.13 7.32
CA GLY A 47 -12.89 0.47 7.01
C GLY A 47 -13.17 0.41 5.50
N ASP A 48 -13.82 1.45 4.97
CA ASP A 48 -14.20 1.53 3.56
C ASP A 48 -13.01 1.94 2.67
N PRO A 49 -12.79 1.29 1.51
CA PRO A 49 -11.67 1.55 0.62
C PRO A 49 -11.90 2.78 -0.29
N THR A 50 -11.85 3.98 0.30
CA THR A 50 -12.26 5.26 -0.32
C THR A 50 -11.36 5.82 -1.43
N ASN A 51 -10.18 5.24 -1.66
CA ASN A 51 -9.14 5.79 -2.53
C ASN A 51 -8.55 4.78 -3.53
N THR A 52 -9.29 3.71 -3.84
CA THR A 52 -8.84 2.64 -4.76
C THR A 52 -8.57 3.14 -6.17
N ASP A 53 -9.36 4.10 -6.65
CA ASP A 53 -9.22 4.81 -7.92
C ASP A 53 -7.91 5.62 -8.03
N LYS A 54 -7.37 6.05 -6.88
CA LYS A 54 -6.14 6.84 -6.80
C LYS A 54 -4.88 5.99 -6.72
N ILE A 55 -5.01 4.65 -6.62
CA ILE A 55 -3.88 3.71 -6.56
C ILE A 55 -3.57 3.23 -7.96
N ASP A 56 -2.39 3.62 -8.45
CA ASP A 56 -1.88 3.21 -9.75
C ASP A 56 -0.67 2.29 -9.58
N PRO A 57 -0.84 0.96 -9.75
CA PRO A 57 0.26 0.00 -9.64
C PRO A 57 1.39 0.24 -10.65
N SER A 58 1.15 0.90 -11.77
CA SER A 58 2.18 1.14 -12.81
C SER A 58 3.30 2.06 -12.33
N THR A 59 3.05 2.84 -11.28
CA THR A 59 4.05 3.72 -10.65
C THR A 59 5.11 2.99 -9.84
N LEU A 60 4.94 1.68 -9.58
CA LEU A 60 5.89 0.87 -8.82
C LEU A 60 6.86 0.10 -9.75
N PRO A 61 8.15 -0.01 -9.40
CA PRO A 61 9.13 -0.68 -10.25
C PRO A 61 8.99 -2.20 -10.22
N GLY A 62 9.37 -2.84 -11.33
CA GLY A 62 9.58 -4.30 -11.40
C GLY A 62 8.35 -5.11 -11.02
N LYS A 63 8.56 -6.14 -10.19
CA LYS A 63 7.50 -7.08 -9.78
C LYS A 63 6.45 -6.44 -8.87
N ALA A 64 6.73 -5.28 -8.26
CA ALA A 64 5.77 -4.63 -7.37
C ALA A 64 4.51 -4.18 -8.10
N SER A 65 4.61 -3.74 -9.36
CA SER A 65 3.43 -3.31 -10.12
C SER A 65 2.44 -4.47 -10.27
N ALA A 66 2.88 -5.59 -10.82
CA ALA A 66 2.05 -6.77 -10.99
C ALA A 66 1.55 -7.32 -9.64
N LYS A 67 2.42 -7.35 -8.62
CA LYS A 67 2.03 -7.83 -7.28
C LYS A 67 0.94 -6.96 -6.65
N LEU A 68 1.06 -5.64 -6.76
CA LEU A 68 0.06 -4.72 -6.23
C LEU A 68 -1.27 -4.85 -6.98
N ASP A 69 -1.26 -4.97 -8.31
CA ASP A 69 -2.51 -5.16 -9.07
C ASP A 69 -3.26 -6.42 -8.60
N THR A 70 -2.56 -7.54 -8.40
CA THR A 70 -3.13 -8.76 -7.81
C THR A 70 -3.69 -8.54 -6.40
N LEU A 71 -2.99 -7.77 -5.56
CA LEU A 71 -3.46 -7.48 -4.19
C LEU A 71 -4.72 -6.60 -4.16
N LEU A 72 -4.96 -5.82 -5.21
CA LEU A 72 -6.14 -4.96 -5.33
C LEU A 72 -7.35 -5.66 -5.96
N GLU A 73 -7.17 -6.81 -6.63
CA GLU A 73 -8.27 -7.56 -7.26
C GLU A 73 -9.48 -7.82 -6.35
N PRO A 74 -9.32 -8.20 -5.06
CA PRO A 74 -10.46 -8.40 -4.16
C PRO A 74 -11.26 -7.12 -3.91
N LEU A 75 -10.62 -5.95 -3.99
CA LEU A 75 -11.23 -4.65 -3.72
C LEU A 75 -12.02 -4.13 -4.92
N LYS A 76 -11.77 -4.64 -6.14
CA LYS A 76 -12.50 -4.28 -7.37
C LYS A 76 -13.91 -4.87 -7.43
N LYS A 77 -14.27 -5.76 -6.49
CA LYS A 77 -15.55 -6.48 -6.44
C LYS A 77 -16.51 -5.94 -5.38
N ILE A 78 -16.06 -4.96 -4.62
CA ILE A 78 -16.83 -4.24 -3.59
C ILE A 78 -17.39 -2.98 -4.27
#